data_AF-A0A7X6KVN2-F1
#
_entry.id   AF-A0A7X6KVN2-F1
#
_cell.length_a   1.000
_cell.length_b   1.000
_cell.length_c   1.000
_cell.angle_alpha   90.00
_cell.angle_beta   90.00
_cell.angle_gamma   90.00
#
_symmetry.space_group_name_H-M   'P 1'
#
loop_
_entity.id
_entity.type
_entity.pdbx_description
1 polymer ?
#
loop_
_entity_poly.entity_id
_entity_poly.type
_entity_poly.pdbx_seq_one_letter_code
_entity_poly.pdbx_strand_id
1 'polypeptide(L)'
;MTRGHVTAAGENDVMRVLRWMFDHDLMRPGAVGGAGFEDWPGGPEIWLQRAEHELVERGWEPTLDCFWLRLTERGREYAERIDPAPNLD
;
A
#
# COMPACT_ATOMS: atom_id res chain seq x y z
N MET A 1 -13.32 -6.78 -19.68
CA MET A 1 -12.24 -6.15 -18.89
C MET A 1 -12.62 -4.70 -18.64
N THR A 2 -13.03 -4.38 -17.42
CA THR A 2 -13.18 -2.99 -16.98
C THR A 2 -11.77 -2.45 -16.74
N ARG A 3 -11.15 -1.83 -17.75
CA ARG A 3 -9.98 -0.97 -17.50
C ARG A 3 -10.50 0.24 -16.74
N GLY A 4 -10.33 0.25 -15.42
CA GLY A 4 -10.47 1.48 -14.65
C GLY A 4 -9.42 2.44 -15.18
N HIS A 5 -9.84 3.52 -15.84
CA HIS A 5 -8.92 4.60 -16.20
C HIS A 5 -8.48 5.26 -14.89
N VAL A 6 -7.22 5.08 -14.53
CA VAL A 6 -6.60 5.89 -13.47
C VAL A 6 -6.53 7.32 -13.98
N THR A 7 -7.10 8.25 -13.21
CA THR A 7 -7.05 9.69 -13.51
C THR A 7 -6.04 10.35 -12.59
N ALA A 8 -5.46 11.49 -12.98
CA ALA A 8 -4.54 12.24 -12.13
C ALA A 8 -5.13 12.57 -10.74
N ALA A 9 -6.45 12.76 -10.62
CA ALA A 9 -7.12 12.93 -9.34
C ALA A 9 -7.06 11.63 -8.50
N GLY A 10 -7.30 10.47 -9.13
CA GLY A 10 -7.16 9.16 -8.49
C GLY A 10 -5.72 8.85 -8.06
N GLU A 11 -4.72 9.24 -8.86
CA GLU A 11 -3.31 9.11 -8.50
C GLU A 11 -2.98 9.87 -7.22
N ASN A 12 -3.39 11.15 -7.16
CA ASN A 12 -3.20 12.00 -5.98
C ASN A 12 -3.90 11.43 -4.74
N ASP A 13 -5.11 10.89 -4.90
CA ASP A 13 -5.85 10.28 -3.79
C ASP A 13 -5.13 9.03 -3.27
N VAL A 14 -4.61 8.17 -4.15
CA VAL A 14 -3.83 7.00 -3.74
C VAL A 14 -2.56 7.42 -3.02
N MET A 15 -1.80 8.38 -3.56
CA MET A 15 -0.56 8.85 -2.92
C MET A 15 -0.81 9.49 -1.55
N ARG A 16 -1.92 10.22 -1.40
CA ARG A 16 -2.35 10.76 -0.09
C ARG A 16 -2.67 9.66 0.91
N VAL A 17 -3.37 8.61 0.46
CA VAL A 17 -3.74 7.47 1.30
C VAL A 17 -2.51 6.66 1.71
N LEU A 18 -1.56 6.42 0.80
CA LEU A 18 -0.28 5.77 1.10
C LEU A 18 0.54 6.58 2.12
N ARG A 19 0.63 7.91 1.94
CA ARG A 19 1.33 8.79 2.87
C ARG A 19 0.75 8.66 4.28
N TRP A 20 -0.57 8.76 4.40
CA TRP A 20 -1.23 8.61 5.69
C TRP A 20 -0.95 7.24 6.34
N MET A 21 -1.02 6.14 5.58
CA MET A 21 -0.73 4.80 6.11
C MET A 21 0.72 4.65 6.59
N PHE A 22 1.68 5.21 5.86
CA PHE A 22 3.10 5.12 6.22
C PHE A 22 3.44 6.01 7.41
N ASP A 23 2.95 7.26 7.43
CA ASP A 23 3.19 8.22 8.51
C ASP A 23 2.60 7.72 9.86
N HIS A 24 1.54 6.93 9.81
CA HIS A 24 0.89 6.36 11.00
C HIS A 24 1.32 4.94 11.33
N ASP A 25 2.32 4.40 10.62
CA ASP A 25 2.83 3.03 10.75
C ASP A 25 1.71 1.99 10.69
N LEU A 26 0.79 2.10 9.72
CA LEU A 26 -0.32 1.17 9.53
C LEU A 26 0.00 0.08 8.50
N MET A 27 0.83 0.41 7.52
CA MET A 27 1.28 -0.50 6.48
C MET A 27 2.78 -0.34 6.24
N ARG A 28 3.45 -1.44 5.93
CA ARG A 28 4.83 -1.46 5.43
C ARG A 28 4.83 -1.85 3.95
N PRO A 29 5.48 -1.06 3.08
CA PRO A 29 5.66 -1.45 1.69
C PRO A 29 6.82 -2.41 1.54
N GLY A 30 6.74 -3.26 0.53
CA GLY A 30 7.71 -4.32 0.29
C GLY A 30 7.58 -4.95 -1.08
N ALA A 31 8.42 -5.95 -1.32
CA ALA A 31 8.33 -6.84 -2.46
C ALA A 31 8.03 -8.27 -1.99
N VAL A 32 7.37 -9.06 -2.83
CA VAL A 32 7.23 -10.50 -2.61
C VAL A 32 8.27 -11.21 -3.47
N GLY A 33 9.28 -11.78 -2.82
CA GLY A 33 10.38 -12.51 -3.45
C GLY A 33 10.39 -13.99 -3.08
N GLY A 34 11.49 -14.67 -3.43
CA GLY A 34 11.66 -16.10 -3.15
C GLY A 34 11.69 -16.47 -1.66
N ALA A 35 11.99 -15.51 -0.77
CA ALA A 35 11.97 -15.69 0.68
C ALA A 35 10.65 -15.24 1.35
N GLY A 36 9.67 -14.75 0.58
CA GLY A 36 8.43 -14.18 1.08
C GLY A 36 8.39 -12.64 0.97
N PHE A 37 7.68 -12.00 1.90
CA PHE A 37 7.56 -10.54 1.93
C PHE A 37 8.83 -9.90 2.52
N GLU A 38 9.44 -8.99 1.78
CA GLU A 38 10.61 -8.23 2.19
C GLU A 38 10.26 -6.74 2.28
N ASP A 39 10.33 -6.19 3.50
CA ASP A 39 10.09 -4.76 3.74
C ASP A 39 11.10 -3.92 2.95
N TRP A 40 10.63 -2.83 2.34
CA TRP A 40 11.54 -1.86 1.75
C TRP A 40 12.37 -1.13 2.81
N PRO A 41 13.68 -0.93 2.59
CA PRO A 41 14.50 -0.16 3.51
C PRO A 41 14.09 1.32 3.52
N GLY A 42 14.39 2.01 4.62
CA GLY A 42 14.14 3.44 4.78
C GLY A 42 12.90 3.76 5.60
N GLY A 43 12.28 4.89 5.31
CA GLY A 43 11.09 5.40 6.01
C GLY A 43 10.07 6.02 5.05
N PRO A 44 8.98 6.58 5.57
CA PRO A 44 7.79 6.98 4.80
C PRO A 44 8.08 7.79 3.54
N GLU A 45 8.97 8.78 3.60
CA GLU A 45 9.28 9.63 2.45
C GLU A 45 10.00 8.87 1.32
N ILE A 46 10.94 7.99 1.67
CA ILE A 46 11.66 7.12 0.71
C ILE A 46 10.67 6.13 0.09
N TRP A 47 9.78 5.57 0.90
CA TRP A 47 8.76 4.64 0.43
C TRP A 47 7.76 5.29 -0.50
N LEU A 48 7.36 6.54 -0.25
CA LEU A 48 6.44 7.27 -1.13
C LEU A 48 7.07 7.55 -2.49
N GLN A 49 8.31 8.03 -2.51
CA GLN A 49 9.03 8.27 -3.76
C GLN A 49 9.15 6.98 -4.59
N ARG A 50 9.45 5.86 -3.92
CA ARG A 50 9.53 4.57 -4.60
C ARG A 50 8.15 4.06 -5.06
N ALA A 51 7.11 4.21 -4.25
CA ALA A 51 5.75 3.83 -4.62
C ALA A 51 5.25 4.63 -5.83
N GLU A 52 5.51 5.95 -5.85
CA GLU A 52 5.20 6.81 -7.00
C GLU A 52 5.90 6.32 -8.26
N HIS A 53 7.20 6.05 -8.17
CA HIS A 53 7.98 5.53 -9.30
C HIS A 53 7.45 4.18 -9.81
N GLU A 54 7.23 3.19 -8.93
CA GLU A 54 6.73 1.87 -9.32
C GLU A 54 5.32 1.92 -9.92
N LEU A 55 4.45 2.79 -9.39
CA LEU A 55 3.08 2.95 -9.89
C LEU A 55 3.06 3.72 -11.22
N VAL A 56 3.83 4.79 -11.37
CA VAL A 56 3.85 5.62 -12.58
C VAL A 56 4.56 4.92 -13.73
N GLU A 57 5.74 4.34 -13.50
CA GLU A 57 6.50 3.68 -14.57
C GLU A 57 5.79 2.44 -15.14
N ARG A 58 4.99 1.77 -14.31
CA ARG A 58 4.20 0.60 -14.71
C ARG A 58 2.78 0.95 -15.13
N GLY A 59 2.45 2.23 -15.24
CA GLY A 59 1.11 2.68 -15.66
C GLY A 59 -0.02 2.19 -14.75
N TRP A 60 0.25 2.06 -13.45
CA TRP A 60 -0.65 1.55 -12.42
C TRP A 60 -1.09 0.09 -12.66
N GLU A 61 -0.30 -0.69 -13.41
CA GLU A 61 -0.50 -2.12 -13.57
C GLU A 61 0.26 -2.89 -12.47
N PRO A 62 -0.44 -3.58 -11.55
CA PRO A 62 0.23 -4.29 -10.46
C PRO A 62 1.03 -5.46 -11.01
N THR A 63 2.35 -5.41 -10.86
CA THR A 63 3.23 -6.55 -11.11
C THR A 63 3.52 -7.27 -9.80
N LEU A 64 3.54 -8.60 -9.84
CA LEU A 64 3.65 -9.47 -8.66
C LEU A 64 4.94 -9.27 -7.84
N ASP A 65 5.94 -8.55 -8.35
CA ASP A 65 7.27 -8.53 -7.75
C ASP A 65 7.65 -7.17 -7.15
N CYS A 66 6.81 -6.13 -7.31
CA CYS A 66 7.33 -4.76 -7.24
C CYS A 66 6.71 -3.89 -6.15
N PHE A 67 5.42 -4.01 -5.85
CA PHE A 67 4.79 -3.17 -4.82
C PHE A 67 3.70 -3.91 -4.06
N TRP A 68 4.01 -4.26 -2.81
CA TRP A 68 3.08 -4.91 -1.90
C TRP A 68 3.01 -4.16 -0.57
N LEU A 69 1.85 -4.28 0.09
CA LEU A 69 1.60 -3.70 1.40
C LEU A 69 1.33 -4.81 2.40
N ARG A 70 1.96 -4.72 3.58
CA ARG A 70 1.69 -5.61 4.71
C ARG A 70 1.23 -4.79 5.90
N LEU A 71 0.18 -5.27 6.57
CA LEU A 71 -0.29 -4.71 7.84
C LEU A 71 0.83 -4.77 8.89
N THR A 72 1.05 -3.65 9.57
CA THR A 72 1.80 -3.64 10.83
C THR A 72 0.92 -4.16 11.97
N GLU A 73 1.50 -4.35 13.15
CA GLU A 73 0.74 -4.62 14.37
C GLU A 73 -0.27 -3.50 14.66
N ARG A 74 0.18 -2.25 14.63
CA ARG A 74 -0.66 -1.07 14.79
C ARG A 74 -1.76 -0.96 13.71
N GLY A 75 -1.43 -1.31 12.47
CA GLY A 75 -2.38 -1.36 11.36
C GLY A 75 -3.48 -2.39 11.59
N ARG A 76 -3.11 -3.55 12.14
CA ARG A 76 -4.05 -4.61 12.52
C ARG A 76 -4.99 -4.13 13.62
N GLU A 77 -4.47 -3.57 14.71
CA GLU A 77 -5.29 -2.99 15.79
C GLU A 77 -6.23 -1.89 15.26
N TYR A 78 -5.73 -1.05 14.36
CA TYR A 78 -6.53 -0.01 13.72
C TYR A 78 -7.67 -0.61 12.90
N ALA A 79 -7.38 -1.63 12.09
CA ALA A 79 -8.37 -2.33 11.27
C ALA A 79 -9.46 -3.00 12.13
N GLU A 80 -9.08 -3.69 13.21
CA GLU A 80 -10.00 -4.34 14.13
C GLU A 80 -10.95 -3.35 14.85
N ARG A 81 -10.49 -2.11 15.06
CA ARG A 81 -11.31 -1.06 15.68
C ARG A 81 -12.34 -0.44 14.73
N ILE A 82 -11.99 -0.31 13.44
CA ILE A 82 -12.88 0.32 12.45
C ILE A 82 -13.83 -0.68 11.78
N ASP A 83 -13.47 -1.96 11.80
CA ASP A 83 -14.30 -3.08 11.36
C ASP A 83 -14.49 -4.03 12.56
N PRO A 84 -15.39 -3.71 13.50
CA PRO A 84 -15.83 -4.72 14.46
C PRO A 84 -16.51 -5.79 13.61
N ALA A 85 -15.86 -6.95 13.48
CA ALA A 85 -16.28 -8.04 12.61
C ALA A 85 -17.82 -8.13 12.49
N PRO A 86 -18.38 -8.38 11.29
CA PRO A 86 -19.81 -8.58 11.17
C PRO A 86 -20.21 -9.66 12.18
N ASN A 87 -21.10 -9.34 13.12
CA ASN A 87 -21.71 -10.33 14.00
C ASN A 87 -22.30 -11.41 13.10
N LEU A 88 -21.63 -12.54 13.00
CA LEU A 88 -22.18 -13.77 12.47
C LEU A 88 -22.88 -14.46 13.64
N ASP A 89 -23.95 -13.84 14.12
CA ASP A 89 -24.96 -14.49 14.96
C ASP A 89 -26.03 -15.14 14.07
#